data_AF-A0A257HUK6-F1
#
_entry.id   AF-A0A257HUK6-F1
#
_cell.length_a   1.000
_cell.length_b   1.000
_cell.length_c   1.000
_cell.angle_alpha   90.00
_cell.angle_beta   90.00
_cell.angle_gamma   90.00
#
_symmetry.space_group_name_H-M   'P 1'
#
loop_
_entity.id
_entity.type
_entity.pdbx_description
1 polymer ?
#
loop_
_entity_poly.entity_id
_entity_poly.type
_entity_poly.pdbx_seq_one_letter_code
_entity_poly.pdbx_strand_id
1 'polypeptide(L)'
;MSFSLAPFTFALSQASNLRDRVLGVSELLGRPAFVRKAVAARLRSGVRALEAFLRRILILMALDIEPDLVAEIQTENLARAKERKVSAKRPFLRIFPAPQKGRMFDFKQQFGAPCTSDLSPHAAAVPPVTMTIGHWWRQLDYLQTIINDPVAKARRLAFSLARRHHGLLMAPDQNRRVMRGCGTEPTSLFDAMAFQIMQKSRSRPPPLPPPRRWPKPMITIL
;
A
#
# COMPACT_ATOMS: atom_id res chain seq x y z
N MET A 1 6.62 -21.83 -10.38
CA MET A 1 5.23 -22.20 -10.72
C MET A 1 4.52 -20.93 -11.17
N SER A 2 3.41 -20.98 -11.92
CA SER A 2 2.65 -19.77 -12.24
C SER A 2 1.75 -19.39 -11.06
N PHE A 3 1.77 -18.12 -10.65
CA PHE A 3 0.91 -17.62 -9.57
C PHE A 3 -0.58 -17.84 -9.93
N SER A 4 -1.34 -18.45 -9.01
CA SER A 4 -2.78 -18.68 -9.16
C SER A 4 -3.58 -17.73 -8.26
N LEU A 5 -4.60 -17.09 -8.84
CA LEU A 5 -5.55 -16.25 -8.10
C LEU A 5 -6.62 -17.08 -7.36
N ALA A 6 -6.83 -18.34 -7.76
CA ALA A 6 -7.90 -19.21 -7.26
C ALA A 6 -8.05 -19.21 -5.72
N PRO A 7 -6.98 -19.37 -4.90
CA PRO A 7 -7.13 -19.42 -3.43
C PRO A 7 -7.55 -18.09 -2.80
N PHE A 8 -7.46 -16.98 -3.54
CA PHE A 8 -7.79 -15.64 -3.05
C PHE A 8 -9.17 -15.14 -3.51
N THR A 9 -9.83 -15.84 -4.42
CA THR A 9 -11.12 -15.43 -5.00
C THR A 9 -12.20 -15.22 -3.93
N PHE A 10 -12.31 -16.12 -2.95
CA PHE A 10 -13.23 -15.98 -1.83
C PHE A 10 -12.90 -14.78 -0.94
N ALA A 11 -11.62 -14.54 -0.65
CA ALA A 11 -11.25 -13.39 0.17
C ALA A 11 -11.52 -12.06 -0.56
N LEU A 12 -11.29 -12.01 -1.88
CA LEU A 12 -11.60 -10.85 -2.71
C LEU A 12 -13.11 -10.62 -2.83
N SER A 13 -13.93 -11.67 -2.95
CA SER A 13 -15.39 -11.52 -2.95
C SER A 13 -15.90 -10.97 -1.62
N GLN A 14 -15.33 -11.41 -0.49
CA GLN A 14 -15.64 -10.85 0.83
C GLN A 14 -15.22 -9.39 0.95
N ALA A 15 -14.10 -8.97 0.33
CA ALA A 15 -13.71 -7.56 0.29
C ALA A 15 -14.70 -6.71 -0.52
N SER A 16 -15.19 -7.21 -1.65
CA SER A 16 -16.26 -6.56 -2.43
C SER A 16 -17.55 -6.44 -1.63
N ASN A 17 -17.99 -7.52 -0.97
CA ASN A 17 -19.17 -7.50 -0.10
C ASN A 17 -19.03 -6.49 1.03
N LEU A 18 -17.84 -6.38 1.63
CA LEU A 18 -17.57 -5.42 2.69
C LEU A 18 -17.65 -3.98 2.17
N ARG A 19 -17.11 -3.70 0.98
CA ARG A 19 -17.24 -2.39 0.33
C ARG A 19 -18.71 -2.03 0.13
N ASP A 20 -19.50 -2.94 -0.43
CA ASP A 20 -20.90 -2.67 -0.75
C ASP A 20 -21.72 -2.43 0.53
N ARG A 21 -21.38 -3.11 1.63
CA ARG A 21 -21.95 -2.83 2.96
C ARG A 21 -21.55 -1.45 3.50
N VAL A 22 -20.30 -1.02 3.32
CA VAL A 22 -19.87 0.34 3.74
C VAL A 22 -20.70 1.41 3.01
N LEU A 23 -21.03 1.18 1.73
CA LEU A 23 -21.88 2.05 0.93
C LEU A 23 -23.35 1.97 1.37
N GLY A 24 -23.87 0.76 1.58
CA GLY A 24 -25.28 0.50 1.95
C GLY A 24 -25.66 0.99 3.35
N VAL A 25 -24.79 0.83 4.35
CA VAL A 25 -25.03 1.27 5.74
C VAL A 25 -25.14 2.80 5.87
N SER A 26 -24.66 3.53 4.87
CA SER A 26 -24.50 4.98 4.94
C SER A 26 -25.47 5.75 4.05
N GLU A 27 -26.36 5.07 3.30
CA GLU A 27 -27.27 5.68 2.29
C GLU A 27 -26.53 6.62 1.32
N LEU A 28 -25.26 6.31 1.01
CA LEU A 28 -24.37 7.23 0.29
C LEU A 28 -24.47 7.12 -1.24
N LEU A 29 -25.56 6.56 -1.75
CA LEU A 29 -25.73 6.27 -3.19
C LEU A 29 -25.58 7.51 -4.07
N GLY A 30 -25.94 8.70 -3.55
CA GLY A 30 -25.81 9.99 -4.25
C GLY A 30 -24.44 10.67 -4.13
N ARG A 31 -23.42 10.01 -3.56
CA ARG A 31 -22.08 10.60 -3.29
C ARG A 31 -22.12 12.03 -2.72
N PRO A 32 -22.78 12.26 -1.57
CA PRO A 32 -22.85 13.59 -0.99
C PRO A 32 -21.45 14.10 -0.61
N ALA A 33 -21.22 15.41 -0.79
CA ALA A 33 -19.97 16.05 -0.40
C ALA A 33 -19.86 16.20 1.13
N PHE A 34 -21.01 16.40 1.80
CA PHE A 34 -21.13 16.64 3.23
C PHE A 34 -22.11 15.67 3.86
N VAL A 35 -21.77 15.16 5.04
CA VAL A 35 -22.63 14.26 5.80
C VAL A 35 -22.56 14.57 7.30
N ARG A 36 -23.54 14.09 8.06
CA ARG A 36 -23.53 14.16 9.52
C ARG A 36 -22.30 13.48 10.09
N LYS A 37 -21.77 14.01 11.20
CA LYS A 37 -20.60 13.46 11.91
C LYS A 37 -20.65 11.94 12.17
N ALA A 38 -21.82 11.42 12.55
CA ALA A 38 -22.01 9.98 12.79
C ALA A 38 -21.81 9.14 11.50
N VAL A 39 -22.33 9.62 10.36
CA VAL A 39 -22.18 8.95 9.06
C VAL A 39 -20.72 9.01 8.60
N ALA A 40 -20.06 10.17 8.74
CA ALA A 40 -18.64 10.31 8.43
C ALA A 40 -17.75 9.37 9.28
N ALA A 41 -18.06 9.22 10.57
CA ALA A 41 -17.34 8.31 11.45
C ALA A 41 -17.51 6.84 11.04
N ARG A 42 -18.74 6.43 10.69
CA ARG A 42 -19.03 5.09 10.18
C ARG A 42 -18.30 4.83 8.86
N LEU A 43 -18.39 5.74 7.90
CA LEU A 43 -17.67 5.66 6.62
C LEU A 43 -16.17 5.51 6.85
N ARG A 44 -15.56 6.38 7.65
CA ARG A 44 -14.14 6.31 8.03
C ARG A 44 -13.78 4.95 8.63
N SER A 45 -14.59 4.43 9.54
CA SER A 45 -14.35 3.13 10.17
C SER A 45 -14.43 1.99 9.15
N GLY A 46 -15.39 2.04 8.24
CA GLY A 46 -15.57 1.03 7.20
C GLY A 46 -14.47 1.03 6.16
N VAL A 47 -14.07 2.21 5.67
CA VAL A 47 -12.91 2.35 4.77
C VAL A 47 -11.65 1.80 5.42
N ARG A 48 -11.42 2.11 6.70
CA ARG A 48 -10.26 1.59 7.45
C ARG A 48 -10.29 0.09 7.68
N ALA A 49 -11.48 -0.50 7.82
CA ALA A 49 -11.65 -1.94 7.94
C ALA A 49 -11.39 -2.63 6.59
N LEU A 50 -11.95 -2.10 5.49
CA LEU A 50 -11.71 -2.58 4.13
C LEU A 50 -10.22 -2.51 3.77
N GLU A 51 -9.56 -1.40 4.09
CA GLU A 51 -8.13 -1.21 3.88
C GLU A 51 -7.31 -2.26 4.63
N ALA A 52 -7.60 -2.50 5.91
CA ALA A 52 -6.91 -3.51 6.71
C ALA A 52 -7.12 -4.92 6.14
N PHE A 53 -8.35 -5.22 5.72
CA PHE A 53 -8.70 -6.51 5.12
C PHE A 53 -7.94 -6.75 3.81
N LEU A 54 -7.95 -5.78 2.90
CA LEU A 54 -7.21 -5.84 1.64
C LEU A 54 -5.70 -5.90 1.85
N ARG A 55 -5.15 -5.22 2.86
CA ARG A 55 -3.72 -5.32 3.19
C ARG A 55 -3.32 -6.75 3.52
N ARG A 56 -4.11 -7.49 4.32
CA ARG A 56 -3.80 -8.88 4.65
C ARG A 56 -3.87 -9.79 3.41
N ILE A 57 -4.87 -9.60 2.55
CA ILE A 57 -4.97 -10.32 1.26
C ILE A 57 -3.72 -10.07 0.41
N LEU A 58 -3.35 -8.80 0.21
CA LEU A 58 -2.19 -8.43 -0.60
C LEU A 58 -0.87 -8.98 -0.05
N ILE A 59 -0.71 -9.02 1.28
CA ILE A 59 0.48 -9.62 1.90
C ILE A 59 0.52 -11.13 1.65
N LEU A 60 -0.60 -11.84 1.81
CA LEU A 60 -0.64 -13.28 1.52
C LEU A 60 -0.34 -13.59 0.06
N MET A 61 -0.95 -12.84 -0.87
CA MET A 61 -0.65 -12.98 -2.29
C MET A 61 0.83 -12.69 -2.56
N ALA A 62 1.40 -11.66 -1.94
CA ALA A 62 2.81 -11.34 -2.11
C ALA A 62 3.74 -12.42 -1.58
N LEU A 63 3.40 -13.05 -0.44
CA LEU A 63 4.17 -14.17 0.12
C LEU A 63 4.14 -15.40 -0.79
N ASP A 64 3.05 -15.62 -1.54
CA ASP A 64 2.97 -16.71 -2.53
C ASP A 64 3.75 -16.40 -3.81
N ILE A 65 3.87 -15.12 -4.19
CA ILE A 65 4.62 -14.67 -5.37
C ILE A 65 6.14 -14.61 -5.10
N GLU A 66 6.53 -14.24 -3.87
CA GLU A 66 7.91 -14.03 -3.47
C GLU A 66 8.89 -15.17 -3.83
N PRO A 67 8.60 -16.46 -3.56
CA PRO A 67 9.55 -17.53 -3.86
C PRO A 67 9.81 -17.69 -5.36
N ASP A 68 8.77 -17.64 -6.19
CA ASP A 68 8.91 -17.73 -7.66
C ASP A 68 9.74 -16.54 -8.18
N LEU A 69 9.47 -15.34 -7.66
CA LEU A 69 10.19 -14.14 -8.05
C LEU A 69 11.68 -14.18 -7.69
N VAL A 70 12.01 -14.67 -6.48
CA VAL A 70 13.41 -14.78 -6.06
C VAL A 70 14.14 -15.84 -6.89
N ALA A 71 13.49 -16.95 -7.21
CA ALA A 71 14.06 -18.00 -8.04
C ALA A 71 14.39 -17.50 -9.46
N GLU A 72 13.46 -16.79 -10.11
CA GLU A 72 13.66 -16.19 -11.44
C GLU A 72 14.84 -15.21 -11.45
N ILE A 73 14.94 -14.33 -10.45
CA ILE A 73 16.04 -13.35 -10.39
C ILE A 73 17.38 -14.05 -10.19
N GLN A 74 17.43 -15.14 -9.42
CA GLN A 74 18.66 -15.91 -9.21
C GLN A 74 19.11 -16.60 -10.50
N THR A 75 18.20 -17.23 -11.25
CA THR A 75 18.54 -17.89 -12.53
C THR A 75 19.02 -16.89 -13.58
N GLU A 76 18.35 -15.73 -13.70
CA GLU A 76 18.78 -14.65 -14.59
C GLU A 76 20.17 -14.11 -14.24
N ASN A 77 20.45 -13.91 -12.95
CA ASN A 77 21.76 -13.44 -12.51
C ASN A 77 22.86 -14.47 -12.77
N LEU A 78 22.57 -15.76 -12.58
CA LEU A 78 23.49 -16.85 -12.92
C LEU A 78 23.76 -16.92 -14.43
N ALA A 79 22.73 -16.77 -15.27
CA ALA A 79 22.87 -16.72 -16.72
C ALA A 79 23.76 -15.54 -17.14
N ARG A 80 23.50 -14.34 -16.63
CA ARG A 80 24.34 -13.14 -16.88
C ARG A 80 25.76 -13.28 -16.36
N ALA A 81 25.97 -13.95 -15.22
CA ALA A 81 27.31 -14.21 -14.70
C ALA A 81 28.10 -15.16 -15.60
N LYS A 82 27.44 -16.18 -16.19
CA LYS A 82 28.04 -17.06 -17.20
C LYS A 82 28.39 -16.28 -18.47
N GLU A 83 27.50 -15.43 -18.96
CA GLU A 83 27.75 -14.58 -20.13
C GLU A 83 28.92 -13.60 -19.93
N ARG A 84 29.02 -12.98 -18.74
CA ARG A 84 30.13 -12.07 -18.41
C ARG A 84 31.50 -12.74 -18.36
N LYS A 85 31.57 -14.04 -18.06
CA LYS A 85 32.83 -14.79 -18.11
C LYS A 85 33.28 -15.08 -19.55
N VAL A 86 32.35 -15.03 -20.52
CA VAL A 86 32.62 -15.29 -21.94
C VAL A 86 32.86 -13.99 -22.73
N SER A 87 32.35 -12.86 -22.24
CA SER A 87 32.52 -11.56 -22.90
C SER A 87 33.90 -10.95 -22.62
N ALA A 88 34.79 -11.12 -23.61
CA ALA A 88 36.10 -10.52 -23.71
C ALA A 88 36.10 -8.99 -23.51
N LYS A 89 37.23 -8.49 -22.98
CA LYS A 89 37.65 -7.09 -22.88
C LYS A 89 37.11 -6.24 -24.04
N ARG A 90 36.20 -5.30 -23.74
CA ARG A 90 35.96 -4.14 -24.61
C ARG A 90 36.60 -2.91 -23.97
N PRO A 91 37.48 -2.18 -24.69
CA PRO A 91 38.05 -0.94 -24.19
C PRO A 91 36.94 0.12 -24.06
N PHE A 92 36.86 0.75 -22.90
CA PHE A 92 35.96 1.86 -22.62
C PHE A 92 36.39 3.09 -23.43
N LEU A 93 35.59 3.48 -24.43
CA LEU A 93 35.65 4.82 -25.01
C LEU A 93 34.76 5.75 -24.16
N ARG A 94 35.42 6.60 -23.36
CA ARG A 94 34.81 7.76 -22.70
C ARG A 94 34.63 8.85 -23.75
N ILE A 95 33.39 9.17 -24.10
CA ILE A 95 33.07 10.41 -24.81
C ILE A 95 32.11 11.18 -23.91
N PHE A 96 32.65 12.20 -23.23
CA PHE A 96 31.88 13.19 -22.47
C PHE A 96 31.55 14.37 -23.39
N PRO A 97 30.39 15.00 -23.18
CA PRO A 97 30.26 16.45 -23.28
C PRO A 97 30.03 17.09 -21.91
N ALA A 98 30.62 18.28 -21.72
CA ALA A 98 30.66 19.08 -20.50
C ALA A 98 29.36 19.91 -20.26
N PRO A 99 29.15 20.52 -19.08
CA PRO A 99 27.84 20.80 -18.48
C PRO A 99 27.30 22.23 -18.78
N GLN A 100 25.97 22.38 -18.76
CA GLN A 100 25.30 23.68 -18.65
C GLN A 100 24.77 23.90 -17.22
N LYS A 101 25.04 25.09 -16.68
CA LYS A 101 24.73 25.56 -15.32
C LYS A 101 23.30 26.12 -15.21
N GLY A 102 22.75 26.09 -13.98
CA GLY A 102 21.59 26.87 -13.51
C GLY A 102 20.45 25.96 -13.03
N ARG A 103 19.79 26.13 -11.88
CA ARG A 103 19.64 27.28 -10.97
C ARG A 103 19.18 26.73 -9.61
N MET A 104 19.56 27.39 -8.52
CA MET A 104 19.13 27.13 -7.14
C MET A 104 17.62 27.37 -6.97
N PHE A 105 16.98 26.62 -6.08
CA PHE A 105 15.68 26.98 -5.51
C PHE A 105 15.76 26.95 -3.98
N ASP A 106 15.51 28.12 -3.40
CA ASP A 106 15.51 28.40 -1.97
C ASP A 106 14.22 27.91 -1.30
N PHE A 107 14.39 27.32 -0.12
CA PHE A 107 13.33 26.89 0.79
C PHE A 107 13.14 27.99 1.84
N LYS A 108 12.09 28.83 1.71
CA LYS A 108 11.61 29.70 2.80
C LYS A 108 10.22 30.28 2.53
N GLN A 109 9.48 30.49 3.62
CA GLN A 109 8.14 31.11 3.82
C GLN A 109 6.96 30.13 3.84
N GLN A 110 6.09 30.09 4.86
CA GLN A 110 5.91 30.89 6.09
C GLN A 110 5.12 30.03 7.11
N PHE A 111 5.58 29.99 8.35
CA PHE A 111 4.74 29.64 9.51
C PHE A 111 4.09 30.94 10.00
N GLY A 112 2.77 31.01 9.99
CA GLY A 112 1.97 32.03 10.69
C GLY A 112 1.24 31.39 11.87
N ALA A 113 1.44 31.94 13.06
CA ALA A 113 0.87 31.50 14.33
C ALA A 113 -0.51 32.17 14.61
N PRO A 114 -1.22 31.84 15.71
CA PRO A 114 -2.69 31.88 15.84
C PRO A 114 -3.25 33.24 16.30
N CYS A 115 -4.56 33.46 16.05
CA CYS A 115 -5.35 34.48 16.74
C CYS A 115 -6.59 33.85 17.41
N THR A 116 -6.63 33.96 18.74
CA THR A 116 -7.80 34.13 19.61
C THR A 116 -8.56 35.41 19.19
N SER A 117 -9.84 35.68 19.42
CA SER A 117 -10.95 35.20 20.26
C SER A 117 -12.26 35.61 19.51
N ASP A 118 -13.45 35.09 19.79
CA ASP A 118 -14.38 35.75 20.72
C ASP A 118 -15.62 34.90 20.97
N LEU A 119 -16.09 34.99 22.22
CA LEU A 119 -17.35 34.49 22.73
C LEU A 119 -18.54 35.21 22.07
N SER A 120 -19.58 34.47 21.69
CA SER A 120 -20.93 35.03 21.59
C SER A 120 -21.97 34.04 22.14
N PRO A 121 -22.87 34.48 23.05
CA PRO A 121 -23.82 33.62 23.75
C PRO A 121 -25.19 33.65 23.06
N HIS A 122 -25.42 32.74 22.11
CA HIS A 122 -26.78 32.41 21.70
C HIS A 122 -26.92 30.89 21.56
N ALA A 123 -27.63 30.28 22.51
CA ALA A 123 -28.15 28.93 22.42
C ALA A 123 -29.30 28.90 21.38
N ALA A 124 -28.95 29.17 20.12
CA ALA A 124 -29.75 28.81 18.97
C ALA A 124 -29.38 27.37 18.60
N ALA A 125 -30.38 26.53 18.32
CA ALA A 125 -30.21 25.11 18.00
C ALA A 125 -29.02 24.89 17.05
N VAL A 126 -27.95 24.30 17.57
CA VAL A 126 -26.68 24.12 16.84
C VAL A 126 -26.99 23.34 15.57
N PRO A 127 -26.72 23.88 14.37
CA PRO A 127 -26.94 23.15 13.13
C PRO A 127 -26.11 21.86 13.18
N PRO A 128 -26.64 20.72 12.71
CA PRO A 128 -25.95 19.44 12.83
C PRO A 128 -24.57 19.53 12.18
N VAL A 129 -23.50 19.27 12.95
CA VAL A 129 -22.13 19.35 12.47
C VAL A 129 -21.95 18.45 11.24
N THR A 130 -21.75 19.08 10.09
CA THR A 130 -21.46 18.41 8.82
C THR A 130 -19.95 18.27 8.62
N MET A 131 -19.54 17.15 8.03
CA MET A 131 -18.14 16.83 7.75
C MET A 131 -17.96 16.60 6.26
N THR A 132 -16.83 17.05 5.71
CA THR A 132 -16.43 16.75 4.33
C THR A 132 -15.95 15.30 4.23
N ILE A 133 -16.45 14.57 3.22
CA ILE A 133 -16.10 13.15 3.02
C ILE A 133 -15.45 12.86 1.66
N GLY A 134 -15.13 13.88 0.87
CA GLY A 134 -14.52 13.74 -0.47
C GLY A 134 -13.26 12.88 -0.51
N HIS A 135 -12.38 12.99 0.50
CA HIS A 135 -11.17 12.16 0.55
C HIS A 135 -11.48 10.68 0.82
N TRP A 136 -12.53 10.36 1.59
CA TRP A 136 -12.97 8.98 1.83
C TRP A 136 -13.55 8.34 0.57
N TRP A 137 -14.20 9.13 -0.30
CA TRP A 137 -14.65 8.67 -1.61
C TRP A 137 -13.49 8.27 -2.52
N ARG A 138 -12.49 9.15 -2.64
CA ARG A 138 -11.27 8.83 -3.41
C ARG A 138 -10.57 7.59 -2.87
N GLN A 139 -10.56 7.43 -1.55
CA GLN A 139 -10.00 6.24 -0.92
C GLN A 139 -10.81 4.98 -1.27
N LEU A 140 -12.15 5.04 -1.25
CA LEU A 140 -12.99 3.90 -1.66
C LEU A 140 -12.81 3.53 -3.14
N ASP A 141 -12.75 4.53 -4.02
CA ASP A 141 -12.49 4.30 -5.45
C ASP A 141 -11.12 3.66 -5.65
N TYR A 142 -10.11 4.13 -4.91
CA TYR A 142 -8.79 3.50 -4.90
C TYR A 142 -8.84 2.05 -4.40
N LEU A 143 -9.56 1.75 -3.31
CA LEU A 143 -9.71 0.38 -2.82
C LEU A 143 -10.44 -0.51 -3.83
N GLN A 144 -11.41 0.01 -4.59
CA GLN A 144 -12.05 -0.72 -5.67
C GLN A 144 -11.07 -1.08 -6.79
N THR A 145 -10.20 -0.17 -7.19
CA THR A 145 -9.19 -0.48 -8.22
C THR A 145 -8.25 -1.61 -7.79
N ILE A 146 -7.93 -1.71 -6.50
CA ILE A 146 -7.14 -2.82 -5.94
C ILE A 146 -7.92 -4.14 -5.97
N ILE A 147 -9.21 -4.11 -5.67
CA ILE A 147 -10.06 -5.31 -5.72
C ILE A 147 -10.11 -5.86 -7.16
N ASN A 148 -10.19 -4.97 -8.15
CA ASN A 148 -10.24 -5.35 -9.56
C ASN A 148 -8.91 -5.89 -10.09
N ASP A 149 -7.78 -5.30 -9.70
CA ASP A 149 -6.43 -5.78 -10.05
C ASP A 149 -5.52 -5.91 -8.80
N PRO A 150 -5.68 -7.00 -8.04
CA PRO A 150 -4.89 -7.22 -6.84
C PRO A 150 -3.48 -7.74 -7.16
N VAL A 151 -3.29 -8.38 -8.32
CA VAL A 151 -2.05 -9.08 -8.69
C VAL A 151 -0.93 -8.09 -8.94
N ALA A 152 -1.17 -7.02 -9.69
CA ALA A 152 -0.15 -6.01 -9.97
C ALA A 152 0.40 -5.40 -8.66
N LYS A 153 -0.49 -5.17 -7.69
CA LYS A 153 -0.12 -4.61 -6.39
C LYS A 153 0.59 -5.63 -5.50
N ALA A 154 0.12 -6.87 -5.47
CA ALA A 154 0.76 -7.96 -4.74
C ALA A 154 2.19 -8.22 -5.25
N ARG A 155 2.41 -8.23 -6.58
CA ARG A 155 3.76 -8.35 -7.17
C ARG A 155 4.69 -7.23 -6.71
N ARG A 156 4.26 -5.97 -6.78
CA ARG A 156 5.05 -4.83 -6.28
C ARG A 156 5.39 -4.97 -4.80
N LEU A 157 4.43 -5.45 -4.02
CA LEU A 157 4.62 -5.71 -2.59
C LEU A 157 5.61 -6.86 -2.36
N ALA A 158 5.53 -7.95 -3.13
CA ALA A 158 6.47 -9.07 -3.08
C ALA A 158 7.92 -8.62 -3.36
N PHE A 159 8.14 -7.80 -4.39
CA PHE A 159 9.45 -7.19 -4.66
C PHE A 159 9.96 -6.34 -3.49
N SER A 160 9.08 -5.56 -2.86
CA SER A 160 9.44 -4.72 -1.71
C SER A 160 9.78 -5.58 -0.49
N LEU A 161 9.00 -6.63 -0.24
CA LEU A 161 9.21 -7.58 0.86
C LEU A 161 10.53 -8.32 0.69
N ALA A 162 10.78 -8.90 -0.49
CA ALA A 162 12.01 -9.64 -0.80
C ALA A 162 13.29 -8.79 -0.66
N ARG A 163 13.18 -7.46 -0.83
CA ARG A 163 14.32 -6.54 -0.75
C ARG A 163 14.52 -5.89 0.62
N ARG A 164 13.43 -5.51 1.30
CA ARG A 164 13.51 -4.59 2.46
C ARG A 164 13.08 -5.22 3.77
N HIS A 165 12.23 -6.24 3.74
CA HIS A 165 11.65 -6.81 4.94
C HIS A 165 11.86 -8.33 4.91
N HIS A 166 13.01 -8.78 5.39
CA HIS A 166 13.33 -10.19 5.52
C HIS A 166 12.83 -10.74 6.87
N GLY A 167 12.53 -12.03 6.91
CA GLY A 167 12.11 -12.73 8.13
C GLY A 167 10.61 -12.67 8.42
N LEU A 168 10.27 -12.96 9.67
CA LEU A 168 8.90 -13.13 10.16
C LEU A 168 8.11 -11.82 10.01
N LEU A 169 6.94 -11.91 9.36
CA LEU A 169 6.02 -10.80 9.25
C LEU A 169 4.91 -10.97 10.28
N MET A 170 4.69 -9.93 11.09
CA MET A 170 3.48 -9.83 11.88
C MET A 170 2.33 -9.39 10.98
N ALA A 171 1.16 -9.99 11.19
CA ALA A 171 -0.04 -9.56 10.49
C ALA A 171 -0.35 -8.10 10.86
N PRO A 172 -0.56 -7.21 9.87
CA PRO A 172 -0.88 -5.82 10.15
C PRO A 172 -2.27 -5.69 10.78
N ASP A 173 -2.49 -4.56 11.45
CA ASP A 173 -3.81 -4.12 11.91
C ASP A 173 -4.49 -5.09 12.91
N GLN A 174 -3.72 -5.75 13.80
CA GLN A 174 -4.25 -6.67 14.83
C GLN A 174 -5.34 -6.06 15.73
N ASN A 175 -5.22 -4.77 16.04
CA ASN A 175 -6.20 -4.06 16.89
C ASN A 175 -7.48 -3.65 16.13
N ARG A 176 -7.52 -3.80 14.80
CA ARG A 176 -8.69 -3.45 13.99
C ARG A 176 -9.55 -4.68 13.81
N ARG A 177 -10.59 -4.83 14.63
CA ARG A 177 -11.66 -5.78 14.31
C ARG A 177 -12.37 -5.31 13.05
N VAL A 178 -12.52 -6.20 12.07
CA VAL A 178 -13.41 -5.98 10.92
C VAL A 178 -14.78 -5.59 11.49
N MET A 179 -15.37 -4.53 10.92
CA MET A 179 -16.48 -3.77 11.50
C MET A 179 -17.46 -4.62 12.34
N ARG A 180 -17.77 -4.17 13.57
CA ARG A 180 -18.86 -4.75 14.36
C ARG A 180 -20.15 -4.74 13.52
N GLY A 181 -20.73 -5.92 13.29
CA GLY A 181 -21.95 -6.08 12.48
C GLY A 181 -21.75 -6.63 11.06
N CYS A 182 -20.50 -6.91 10.62
CA CYS A 182 -20.27 -7.55 9.32
C CYS A 182 -20.41 -9.09 9.33
N GLY A 183 -20.88 -9.69 10.42
CA GLY A 183 -20.99 -11.14 10.59
C GLY A 183 -19.68 -11.80 11.03
N THR A 184 -19.76 -13.10 11.30
CA THR A 184 -18.63 -13.89 11.80
C THR A 184 -17.64 -14.27 10.70
N GLU A 185 -18.12 -14.51 9.48
CA GLU A 185 -17.31 -14.94 8.33
C GLU A 185 -16.15 -14.00 7.96
N PRO A 186 -16.35 -12.68 7.73
CA PRO A 186 -15.23 -11.81 7.38
C PRO A 186 -14.27 -11.61 8.56
N THR A 187 -14.76 -11.77 9.79
CA THR A 187 -13.94 -11.67 11.00
C THR A 187 -13.04 -12.90 11.15
N SER A 188 -13.60 -14.11 11.01
CA SER A 188 -12.83 -15.36 11.07
C SER A 188 -11.82 -15.46 9.93
N LEU A 189 -12.22 -15.04 8.72
CA LEU A 189 -11.30 -14.98 7.58
C LEU A 189 -10.16 -13.98 7.82
N PHE A 190 -10.45 -12.82 8.42
CA PHE A 190 -9.42 -11.83 8.75
C PHE A 190 -8.38 -12.38 9.73
N ASP A 191 -8.83 -13.10 10.76
CA ASP A 191 -7.93 -13.72 11.75
C ASP A 191 -7.18 -14.93 11.16
N ALA A 192 -7.84 -15.75 10.35
CA ALA A 192 -7.19 -16.84 9.61
C ALA A 192 -6.08 -16.31 8.68
N MET A 193 -6.33 -15.19 7.99
CA MET A 193 -5.29 -14.55 7.17
C MET A 193 -4.11 -14.08 8.01
N ALA A 194 -4.33 -13.55 9.22
CA ALA A 194 -3.23 -13.17 10.10
C ALA A 194 -2.35 -14.36 10.48
N PHE A 195 -2.97 -15.49 10.84
CA PHE A 195 -2.25 -16.71 11.14
C PHE A 195 -1.46 -17.21 9.94
N GLN A 196 -2.06 -17.22 8.75
CA GLN A 196 -1.39 -17.63 7.52
C GLN A 196 -0.19 -16.73 7.16
N ILE A 197 -0.30 -15.41 7.37
CA ILE A 197 0.83 -14.48 7.17
C ILE A 197 2.00 -14.88 8.07
N MET A 198 1.72 -15.13 9.35
CA MET A 198 2.74 -15.52 10.32
C MET A 198 3.35 -16.89 9.97
N GLN A 199 2.55 -17.85 9.51
CA GLN A 199 3.02 -19.17 9.13
C GLN A 199 3.88 -19.12 7.85
N LYS A 200 3.37 -18.52 6.77
CA LYS A 200 4.09 -18.42 5.48
C LYS A 200 5.34 -17.56 5.59
N SER A 201 5.36 -16.57 6.48
CA SER A 201 6.53 -15.71 6.63
C SER A 201 7.75 -16.39 7.28
N ARG A 202 7.57 -17.56 7.91
CA ARG A 202 8.68 -18.34 8.49
C ARG A 202 9.56 -19.01 7.45
N SER A 203 8.98 -19.43 6.33
CA SER A 203 9.66 -20.18 5.27
C SER A 203 10.08 -19.28 4.09
N ARG A 204 10.32 -17.99 4.35
CA ARG A 204 10.63 -17.03 3.29
C ARG A 204 12.04 -17.21 2.73
N PRO A 205 12.22 -16.97 1.42
CA PRO A 205 13.54 -17.05 0.81
C PRO A 205 14.47 -15.96 1.36
N PRO A 206 15.80 -16.15 1.24
CA PRO A 206 16.77 -15.13 1.61
C PRO A 206 16.55 -13.85 0.78
N PRO A 207 16.88 -12.68 1.33
CA PRO A 207 16.60 -11.40 0.68
C PRO A 207 17.35 -11.27 -0.65
N LEU A 208 16.70 -10.59 -1.60
CA LEU A 208 17.34 -10.21 -2.84
C LEU A 208 18.51 -9.25 -2.57
N PRO A 209 19.56 -9.27 -3.41
CA PRO A 209 20.67 -8.34 -3.27
C PRO A 209 20.16 -6.89 -3.30
N PRO A 210 20.80 -5.99 -2.53
CA PRO A 210 20.38 -4.61 -2.48
C PRO A 210 20.40 -3.99 -3.89
N PRO A 211 19.52 -3.02 -4.16
CA PRO A 211 19.52 -2.33 -5.44
C PRO A 211 20.90 -1.77 -5.70
N ARG A 212 21.42 -2.01 -6.91
CA ARG A 212 22.73 -1.52 -7.35
C ARG A 212 22.71 0.00 -7.20
N ARG A 213 23.44 0.53 -6.20
CA ARG A 213 23.60 1.97 -6.05
C ARG A 213 24.41 2.43 -7.26
N TRP A 214 23.79 3.21 -8.14
CA TRP A 214 24.55 3.95 -9.13
C TRP A 214 25.59 4.79 -8.40
N PRO A 215 26.83 4.87 -8.92
CA PRO A 215 27.84 5.72 -8.29
C PRO A 215 27.24 7.12 -8.12
N LYS A 216 27.22 7.61 -6.88
CA LYS A 216 26.86 9.00 -6.63
C LYS A 216 27.85 9.84 -7.42
N PRO A 217 27.42 10.79 -8.27
CA PRO A 217 28.36 11.70 -8.91
C PRO A 217 29.14 12.39 -7.79
N MET A 218 30.45 12.15 -7.73
CA MET A 218 31.33 12.93 -6.86
C MET A 218 31.31 14.34 -7.42
N ILE A 219 30.62 15.24 -6.73
CA ILE A 219 30.71 16.67 -7.01
C ILE A 219 32.07 17.10 -6.43
N THR A 220 33.11 17.07 -7.25
CA THR A 220 34.36 17.78 -6.95
C THR A 220 34.05 19.27 -6.93
N ILE A 221 34.11 19.86 -5.74
CA ILE A 221 34.09 21.31 -5.53
C ILE A 221 35.46 21.81 -5.98
N LEU A 222 35.50 22.56 -7.09
CA LEU A 222 36.64 23.36 -7.53
C LEU A 222 36.35 24.83 -7.23
#